data_AF-A0A2N5GTA1-F1
#
_entry.id   AF-A0A2N5GTA1-F1
#
_cell.length_a   1.000
_cell.length_b   1.000
_cell.length_c   1.000
_cell.angle_alpha   90.00
_cell.angle_beta   90.00
_cell.angle_gamma   90.00
#
_symmetry.space_group_name_H-M   'P 1'
#
loop_
_entity.id
_entity.type
_entity.pdbx_description
1 polymer ?
#
loop_
_entity_poly.entity_id
_entity_poly.type
_entity_poly.pdbx_seq_one_letter_code
_entity_poly.pdbx_strand_id
1 'polypeptide(L)'
;MKFRLTGEFGELALVRDMLPHSGIDLAMPEGTILRSIADGVVDKVFDGSGAIGKGLSVQMPDGSHAIYGHMSDINVHVGQHIHVGDIIGASGNTGNSTGPHLHFGMKDADGSFVDPTPLAEQLANISGPDISPGAVFSKLFQHGTETLREKAADATTEIILGILDAAKDLLMAGTLIGAAVLIILKVAGWRDGGRWAGVLIVVNILMKFLFGVY
;
A
#
# COMPACT_ATOMS: atom_id res chain seq x y z
N MET A 1 5.74 14.96 6.39
CA MET A 1 5.03 14.27 5.29
C MET A 1 5.98 13.47 4.42
N LYS A 2 5.59 12.23 4.05
CA LYS A 2 6.39 11.27 3.27
C LYS A 2 6.51 11.59 1.77
N PHE A 3 5.47 12.19 1.19
CA PHE A 3 5.46 12.68 -0.18
C PHE A 3 5.41 14.21 -0.18
N ARG A 4 5.88 14.85 -1.26
CA ARG A 4 5.88 16.31 -1.37
C ARG A 4 4.60 16.77 -2.05
N LEU A 5 3.94 17.78 -1.47
CA LEU A 5 2.85 18.51 -2.13
C LEU A 5 3.44 19.32 -3.29
N THR A 6 2.92 19.11 -4.51
CA THR A 6 3.41 19.76 -5.74
C THR A 6 2.35 20.56 -6.48
N GLY A 7 1.09 20.43 -6.09
CA GLY A 7 -0.02 21.20 -6.61
C GLY A 7 -1.01 21.49 -5.49
N GLU A 8 -1.33 22.76 -5.29
CA GLU A 8 -2.24 23.21 -4.24
C GLU A 8 -3.67 23.33 -4.76
N PHE A 9 -4.66 23.21 -3.87
CA PHE A 9 -6.05 23.42 -4.23
C PHE A 9 -6.28 24.86 -4.70
N GLY A 10 -7.00 25.01 -5.82
CA GLY A 10 -7.29 26.31 -6.42
C GLY A 10 -6.11 26.96 -7.16
N GLU A 11 -4.91 26.36 -7.14
CA GLU A 11 -3.75 26.87 -7.88
C GLU A 11 -4.05 26.98 -9.37
N LEU A 12 -3.57 28.03 -10.05
CA LEU A 12 -3.68 28.20 -11.50
C LEU A 12 -2.37 27.78 -12.18
N ALA A 13 -2.44 26.98 -13.23
CA ALA A 13 -1.26 26.63 -14.03
C ALA A 13 -1.63 26.41 -15.50
N LEU A 14 -0.67 26.67 -16.38
CA LEU A 14 -0.81 26.53 -17.82
C LEU A 14 -1.19 25.11 -18.25
N VAL A 15 -0.65 24.09 -17.58
CA VAL A 15 -0.99 22.69 -17.86
C VAL A 15 -2.49 22.39 -17.67
N ARG A 16 -3.20 23.19 -16.86
CA ARG A 16 -4.63 23.09 -16.61
C ARG A 16 -5.44 24.16 -17.34
N ASP A 17 -4.91 24.75 -18.42
CA ASP A 17 -5.54 25.86 -19.15
C ASP A 17 -5.92 27.04 -18.25
N MET A 18 -5.11 27.31 -17.22
CA MET A 18 -5.37 28.33 -16.19
C MET A 18 -6.69 28.11 -15.42
N LEU A 19 -7.22 26.90 -15.40
CA LEU A 19 -8.34 26.52 -14.53
C LEU A 19 -7.84 26.25 -13.09
N PRO A 20 -8.64 26.61 -12.05
CA PRO A 20 -8.34 26.26 -10.68
C PRO A 20 -8.16 24.77 -10.49
N HIS A 21 -7.11 24.39 -9.77
CA HIS A 21 -6.84 23.01 -9.44
C HIS A 21 -7.94 22.44 -8.52
N SER A 22 -8.53 21.30 -8.90
CA SER A 22 -9.69 20.69 -8.23
C SER A 22 -9.32 19.77 -7.05
N GLY A 23 -8.08 19.82 -6.58
CA GLY A 23 -7.56 18.92 -5.57
C GLY A 23 -6.16 19.30 -5.13
N ILE A 24 -5.41 18.33 -4.66
CA ILE A 24 -3.98 18.44 -4.36
C ILE A 24 -3.18 17.41 -5.14
N ASP A 25 -1.93 17.74 -5.45
CA ASP A 25 -1.02 16.81 -6.11
C ASP A 25 0.10 16.39 -5.16
N LEU A 26 0.25 15.09 -4.97
CA LEU A 26 1.30 14.48 -4.15
C LEU A 26 2.29 13.77 -5.06
N ALA A 27 3.50 14.32 -5.18
CA ALA A 27 4.56 13.72 -5.99
C ALA A 27 4.99 12.37 -5.40
N MET A 28 4.81 11.31 -6.17
CA MET A 28 5.15 9.94 -5.78
C MET A 28 5.54 9.12 -7.01
N PRO A 29 6.47 8.14 -6.86
CA PRO A 29 6.82 7.24 -7.97
C PRO A 29 5.59 6.53 -8.51
N GLU A 30 5.56 6.30 -9.83
CA GLU A 30 4.56 5.41 -10.45
C GLU A 30 4.62 4.02 -9.82
N GLY A 31 3.45 3.40 -9.63
CA GLY A 31 3.32 2.10 -8.97
C GLY A 31 3.28 2.17 -7.43
N THR A 32 3.25 3.37 -6.83
CA THR A 32 3.04 3.50 -5.39
C THR A 32 1.63 3.01 -5.04
N ILE A 33 1.50 2.12 -4.05
CA ILE A 33 0.18 1.60 -3.67
C ILE A 33 -0.66 2.72 -3.07
N LEU A 34 -1.85 2.86 -3.62
CA LEU A 34 -2.88 3.79 -3.16
C LEU A 34 -3.90 3.04 -2.32
N ARG A 35 -4.29 3.66 -1.21
CA ARG A 35 -5.28 3.13 -0.28
C ARG A 35 -6.44 4.08 -0.10
N SER A 36 -7.62 3.53 0.19
CA SER A 36 -8.79 4.35 0.50
C SER A 36 -8.55 5.15 1.78
N ILE A 37 -8.87 6.46 1.75
CA ILE A 37 -8.74 7.32 2.92
C ILE A 37 -9.92 7.19 3.90
N ALA A 38 -11.04 6.66 3.41
CA ALA A 38 -12.28 6.52 4.15
C ALA A 38 -13.03 5.26 3.75
N ASP A 39 -13.99 4.87 4.57
CA ASP A 39 -14.99 3.88 4.18
C ASP A 39 -15.91 4.48 3.11
N GLY A 40 -16.42 3.64 2.21
CA GLY A 40 -17.33 4.12 1.18
C GLY A 40 -17.65 3.10 0.10
N VAL A 41 -18.23 3.60 -0.99
CA VAL A 41 -18.57 2.83 -2.19
C VAL A 41 -17.90 3.48 -3.39
N VAL A 42 -17.25 2.67 -4.22
CA VAL A 42 -16.70 3.15 -5.50
C VAL A 42 -17.86 3.55 -6.41
N ASP A 43 -18.10 4.84 -6.57
CA ASP A 43 -19.21 5.37 -7.37
C ASP A 43 -18.82 5.60 -8.84
N LYS A 44 -17.53 5.75 -9.12
CA LYS A 44 -17.02 5.92 -10.49
C LYS A 44 -15.63 5.35 -10.68
N VAL A 45 -15.38 4.83 -11.88
CA VAL A 45 -14.04 4.51 -12.40
C VAL A 45 -13.83 5.29 -13.69
N PHE A 46 -12.70 5.98 -13.79
CA PHE A 46 -12.27 6.73 -14.96
C PHE A 46 -11.36 5.85 -15.80
N ASP A 47 -11.67 5.72 -17.09
CA ASP A 47 -11.09 4.74 -18.01
C ASP A 47 -9.70 5.13 -18.55
N GLY A 48 -9.22 6.33 -18.26
CA GLY A 48 -7.99 6.86 -18.84
C GLY A 48 -8.18 8.07 -19.75
N SER A 49 -9.42 8.37 -20.14
CA SER A 49 -9.73 9.49 -21.03
C SER A 49 -9.78 10.84 -20.30
N GLY A 50 -9.40 11.91 -20.99
CA GLY A 50 -9.43 13.27 -20.47
C GLY A 50 -8.29 13.62 -19.51
N ALA A 51 -8.41 14.79 -18.86
CA ALA A 51 -7.35 15.36 -18.04
C ALA A 51 -7.00 14.51 -16.81
N ILE A 52 -8.01 13.90 -16.16
CA ILE A 52 -7.83 13.09 -14.95
C ILE A 52 -7.09 11.77 -15.20
N GLY A 53 -7.05 11.30 -16.45
CA GLY A 53 -6.47 10.00 -16.78
C GLY A 53 -7.27 8.84 -16.19
N LYS A 54 -6.57 7.78 -15.79
CA LYS A 54 -7.20 6.68 -15.05
C LYS A 54 -7.39 7.13 -13.61
N GLY A 55 -8.49 6.70 -13.02
CA GLY A 55 -8.80 7.10 -11.66
C GLY A 55 -10.05 6.44 -11.13
N LEU A 56 -10.44 6.80 -9.92
CA LEU A 56 -11.72 6.41 -9.34
C LEU A 56 -12.27 7.50 -8.42
N SER A 57 -13.56 7.42 -8.16
CA SER A 57 -14.26 8.17 -7.12
C SER A 57 -14.85 7.21 -6.10
N VAL A 58 -14.80 7.60 -4.83
CA VAL A 58 -15.40 6.90 -3.69
C VAL A 58 -16.39 7.83 -3.03
N GLN A 59 -17.66 7.44 -2.98
CA GLN A 59 -18.67 8.12 -2.19
C GLN A 59 -18.60 7.65 -0.73
N MET A 60 -18.44 8.60 0.18
CA MET A 60 -18.41 8.40 1.64
C MET A 60 -19.82 8.41 2.25
N PRO A 61 -20.00 7.91 3.49
CA PRO A 61 -21.31 7.85 4.14
C PRO A 61 -22.01 9.20 4.33
N ASP A 62 -21.25 10.30 4.41
CA ASP A 62 -21.78 11.67 4.51
C ASP A 62 -22.17 12.28 3.16
N GLY A 63 -22.03 11.52 2.07
CA GLY A 63 -22.31 11.94 0.70
C GLY A 63 -21.15 12.67 0.01
N SER A 64 -20.05 12.94 0.71
CA SER A 64 -18.84 13.50 0.09
C SER A 64 -18.16 12.47 -0.82
N HIS A 65 -17.32 12.95 -1.74
CA HIS A 65 -16.61 12.10 -2.70
C HIS A 65 -15.11 12.33 -2.66
N ALA A 66 -14.34 11.26 -2.52
CA ALA A 66 -12.89 11.24 -2.66
C ALA A 66 -12.49 10.76 -4.05
N ILE A 67 -11.69 11.56 -4.75
CA ILE A 67 -11.31 11.32 -6.15
C ILE A 67 -9.81 11.07 -6.24
N TYR A 68 -9.43 9.96 -6.86
CA TYR A 68 -8.04 9.58 -7.12
C TYR A 68 -7.79 9.62 -8.62
N GLY A 69 -6.84 10.45 -9.06
CA GLY A 69 -6.51 10.66 -10.47
C GLY A 69 -5.08 10.24 -10.83
N HIS A 70 -4.80 10.26 -12.13
CA HIS A 70 -3.51 9.92 -12.74
C HIS A 70 -2.98 8.52 -12.39
N MET A 71 -3.86 7.58 -12.04
CA MET A 71 -3.48 6.23 -11.61
C MET A 71 -2.87 5.42 -12.77
N SER A 72 -2.03 4.43 -12.45
CA SER A 72 -1.51 3.45 -13.43
C SER A 72 -2.43 2.22 -13.51
N ASP A 73 -2.94 1.80 -12.36
CA ASP A 73 -3.78 0.62 -12.17
C ASP A 73 -4.89 0.87 -11.15
N ILE A 74 -6.00 0.14 -11.29
CA ILE A 74 -7.19 0.21 -10.44
C ILE A 74 -7.60 -1.20 -10.05
N ASN A 75 -7.65 -1.47 -8.75
CA ASN A 75 -7.85 -2.81 -8.20
C ASN A 75 -9.28 -3.05 -7.70
N VAL A 76 -10.16 -2.08 -7.90
CA VAL A 76 -11.55 -2.07 -7.43
C VAL A 76 -12.51 -1.79 -8.58
N HIS A 77 -13.78 -2.10 -8.40
CA HIS A 77 -14.82 -1.86 -9.40
C HIS A 77 -15.97 -1.02 -8.85
N VAL A 78 -16.74 -0.40 -9.75
CA VAL A 78 -17.94 0.37 -9.38
C VAL A 78 -18.90 -0.49 -8.57
N GLY A 79 -19.50 0.09 -7.52
CA GLY A 79 -20.39 -0.57 -6.57
C GLY A 79 -19.68 -1.37 -5.48
N GLN A 80 -18.35 -1.46 -5.51
CA GLN A 80 -17.59 -2.14 -4.46
C GLN A 80 -17.59 -1.30 -3.17
N HIS A 81 -17.94 -1.93 -2.05
CA HIS A 81 -17.71 -1.38 -0.72
C HIS A 81 -16.24 -1.54 -0.34
N ILE A 82 -15.62 -0.46 0.14
CA ILE A 82 -14.24 -0.42 0.59
C ILE A 82 -14.16 0.23 1.96
N HIS A 83 -13.14 -0.14 2.72
CA HIS A 83 -12.82 0.42 4.02
C HIS A 83 -11.56 1.27 3.95
N VAL A 84 -11.37 2.13 4.95
CA VAL A 84 -10.12 2.86 5.14
C VAL A 84 -8.92 1.90 5.12
N GLY A 85 -7.91 2.21 4.31
CA GLY A 85 -6.72 1.39 4.15
C GLY A 85 -6.81 0.26 3.12
N ASP A 86 -7.98 -0.01 2.55
CA ASP A 86 -8.09 -0.99 1.46
C ASP A 86 -7.27 -0.53 0.24
N ILE A 87 -6.61 -1.47 -0.44
CA ILE A 87 -5.85 -1.18 -1.66
C ILE A 87 -6.85 -0.92 -2.78
N ILE A 88 -6.76 0.27 -3.38
CA ILE A 88 -7.66 0.71 -4.46
C ILE A 88 -6.97 0.74 -5.82
N GLY A 89 -5.63 0.73 -5.84
CA GLY A 89 -4.85 0.74 -7.07
C GLY A 89 -3.43 1.23 -6.83
N ALA A 90 -2.84 1.79 -7.89
CA ALA A 90 -1.49 2.32 -7.86
C ALA A 90 -1.39 3.70 -8.53
N SER A 91 -0.51 4.55 -8.00
CA SER A 91 -0.20 5.85 -8.59
C SER A 91 0.39 5.69 -9.99
N GLY A 92 0.29 6.72 -10.80
CA GLY A 92 0.79 6.69 -12.16
C GLY A 92 1.14 8.06 -12.69
N ASN A 93 0.99 8.17 -14.00
CA ASN A 93 1.25 9.38 -14.76
C ASN A 93 0.29 9.49 -15.97
N THR A 94 -0.93 8.97 -15.83
CA THR A 94 -1.91 8.93 -16.94
C THR A 94 -2.68 10.24 -17.07
N GLY A 95 -3.27 10.52 -18.23
CA GLY A 95 -4.01 11.76 -18.47
C GLY A 95 -3.09 12.97 -18.66
N ASN A 96 -3.54 14.14 -18.24
CA ASN A 96 -2.78 15.39 -18.36
C ASN A 96 -1.92 15.61 -17.11
N SER A 97 -0.76 14.94 -17.09
CA SER A 97 0.19 14.97 -15.99
C SER A 97 1.60 15.32 -16.50
N THR A 98 2.33 16.17 -15.77
CA THR A 98 3.71 16.57 -16.10
C THR A 98 4.78 15.65 -15.52
N GLY A 99 4.40 14.76 -14.60
CA GLY A 99 5.28 13.77 -14.00
C GLY A 99 4.55 12.92 -12.96
N PRO A 100 5.13 11.78 -12.52
CA PRO A 100 4.42 10.85 -11.63
C PRO A 100 3.96 11.48 -10.31
N HIS A 101 2.66 11.41 -10.05
CA HIS A 101 2.02 11.91 -8.84
C HIS A 101 0.64 11.28 -8.64
N LEU A 102 0.07 11.49 -7.45
CA LEU A 102 -1.36 11.31 -7.20
C LEU A 102 -2.04 12.68 -7.26
N HIS A 103 -3.04 12.83 -8.12
CA HIS A 103 -4.04 13.88 -7.95
C HIS A 103 -5.13 13.38 -7.00
N PHE A 104 -5.38 14.12 -5.93
CA PHE A 104 -6.43 13.81 -4.96
C PHE A 104 -7.41 14.97 -4.85
N GLY A 105 -8.65 14.75 -5.28
CA GLY A 105 -9.74 15.72 -5.18
C GLY A 105 -10.76 15.32 -4.13
N MET A 106 -11.44 16.30 -3.55
CA MET A 106 -12.61 16.08 -2.70
C MET A 106 -13.78 16.89 -3.20
N LYS A 107 -14.98 16.30 -3.16
CA LYS A 107 -16.24 17.02 -3.31
C LYS A 107 -17.09 16.86 -2.07
N ASP A 108 -17.82 17.91 -1.71
CA ASP A 108 -18.89 17.82 -0.71
C ASP A 108 -20.12 17.08 -1.28
N ALA A 109 -21.11 16.85 -0.43
CA ALA A 109 -22.37 16.19 -0.81
C ALA A 109 -23.19 16.98 -1.85
N ASP A 110 -22.95 18.28 -2.00
CA ASP A 110 -23.58 19.13 -3.02
C ASP A 110 -22.82 19.08 -4.37
N GLY A 111 -21.69 18.37 -4.42
CA GLY A 111 -20.87 18.15 -5.61
C GLY A 111 -19.84 19.25 -5.90
N SER A 112 -19.65 20.18 -4.96
CA SER A 112 -18.67 21.25 -5.07
C SER A 112 -17.30 20.77 -4.63
N PHE A 113 -16.24 21.18 -5.34
CA PHE A 113 -14.87 20.85 -4.94
C PHE A 113 -14.49 21.60 -3.66
N VAL A 114 -13.92 20.87 -2.71
CA VAL A 114 -13.44 21.40 -1.43
C VAL A 114 -11.96 21.11 -1.26
N ASP A 115 -11.26 21.96 -0.49
CA ASP A 115 -9.82 21.86 -0.28
C ASP A 115 -9.46 20.59 0.53
N PRO A 116 -8.77 19.60 -0.07
CA PRO A 116 -8.38 18.38 0.62
C PRO A 116 -7.00 18.49 1.29
N THR A 117 -6.36 19.66 1.30
CA THR A 117 -5.03 19.88 1.91
C THR A 117 -4.90 19.33 3.33
N PRO A 118 -5.92 19.44 4.23
CA PRO A 118 -5.85 18.84 5.57
C PRO A 118 -5.66 17.33 5.58
N LEU A 119 -5.99 16.62 4.49
CA LEU A 119 -5.85 15.17 4.33
C LEU A 119 -4.51 14.75 3.73
N ALA A 120 -3.69 15.69 3.26
CA ALA A 120 -2.44 15.40 2.54
C ALA A 120 -1.48 14.49 3.33
N GLU A 121 -1.31 14.78 4.63
CA GLU A 121 -0.42 13.96 5.48
C GLU A 121 -0.99 12.57 5.71
N GLN A 122 -2.30 12.44 5.91
CA GLN A 122 -2.95 11.14 6.05
C GLN A 122 -2.82 10.31 4.77
N LEU A 123 -3.11 10.89 3.59
CA LEU A 123 -2.94 10.25 2.29
C LEU A 123 -1.52 9.74 2.09
N ALA A 124 -0.53 10.58 2.43
CA ALA A 124 0.87 10.24 2.30
C ALA A 124 1.28 9.11 3.25
N ASN A 125 0.67 9.01 4.43
CA ASN A 125 0.98 8.00 5.43
C ASN A 125 0.32 6.64 5.11
N ILE A 126 -0.91 6.64 4.59
CA ILE A 126 -1.60 5.40 4.20
C ILE A 126 -1.07 4.87 2.85
N SER A 127 -0.61 5.74 1.95
CA SER A 127 -0.08 5.34 0.65
C SER A 127 1.41 5.01 0.72
N GLY A 128 1.89 4.02 -0.03
CA GLY A 128 3.27 3.56 0.13
C GLY A 128 3.65 2.27 -0.58
N PRO A 129 4.86 1.75 -0.31
CA PRO A 129 5.21 0.41 -0.79
C PRO A 129 4.25 -0.62 -0.20
N ASP A 130 3.86 -1.62 -0.99
CA ASP A 130 3.09 -2.75 -0.48
C ASP A 130 3.90 -3.48 0.62
N ILE A 131 3.39 -3.43 1.85
CA ILE A 131 3.95 -4.13 3.03
C ILE A 131 3.10 -5.35 3.40
N SER A 132 2.16 -5.76 2.55
CA SER A 132 1.45 -7.02 2.75
C SER A 132 2.47 -8.18 2.83
N PRO A 133 2.28 -9.17 3.71
CA PRO A 133 3.21 -10.29 3.84
C PRO A 133 3.52 -10.96 2.50
N GLY A 134 2.53 -11.05 1.60
CA GLY A 134 2.70 -11.57 0.24
C GLY A 134 3.60 -10.71 -0.65
N ALA A 135 3.49 -9.38 -0.58
CA ALA A 135 4.34 -8.48 -1.37
C ALA A 135 5.76 -8.33 -0.80
N VAL A 136 5.91 -8.40 0.53
CA VAL A 136 7.23 -8.48 1.17
C VAL A 136 7.91 -9.78 0.77
N PHE A 137 7.19 -10.91 0.82
CA PHE A 137 7.71 -12.20 0.40
C PHE A 137 8.05 -12.21 -1.10
N SER A 138 7.18 -11.68 -1.97
CA SER A 138 7.45 -11.62 -3.41
C SER A 138 8.66 -10.73 -3.72
N LYS A 139 8.83 -9.57 -3.08
CA LYS A 139 10.03 -8.72 -3.24
C LYS A 139 11.31 -9.40 -2.77
N LEU A 140 11.27 -10.08 -1.63
CA LEU A 140 12.42 -10.84 -1.11
C LEU A 140 12.84 -11.95 -2.07
N PHE A 141 11.88 -12.65 -2.69
CA PHE A 141 12.17 -13.72 -3.64
C PHE A 141 12.51 -13.21 -5.05
N GLN A 142 11.90 -12.12 -5.51
CA GLN A 142 12.20 -11.51 -6.82
C GLN A 142 13.60 -10.87 -6.87
N HIS A 143 14.10 -10.32 -5.75
CA HIS A 143 15.50 -9.91 -5.63
C HIS A 143 16.46 -11.04 -5.25
N GLY A 144 15.92 -12.25 -4.99
CA GLY A 144 16.60 -13.36 -4.34
C GLY A 144 17.44 -14.27 -5.23
N THR A 145 17.62 -13.99 -6.52
CA THR A 145 18.42 -14.90 -7.39
C THR A 145 19.74 -14.32 -7.89
N GLU A 146 19.93 -12.99 -7.90
CA GLU A 146 21.15 -12.40 -8.46
C GLU A 146 22.10 -11.80 -7.42
N THR A 147 21.60 -11.34 -6.27
CA THR A 147 22.43 -10.61 -5.28
C THR A 147 22.85 -11.45 -4.06
N LEU A 148 22.18 -12.56 -3.80
CA LEU A 148 22.41 -13.37 -2.59
C LEU A 148 23.76 -14.10 -2.63
N ARG A 149 24.34 -14.36 -3.81
CA ARG A 149 25.61 -15.10 -3.91
C ARG A 149 26.83 -14.24 -3.61
N GLU A 150 26.75 -12.92 -3.81
CA GLU A 150 27.86 -11.98 -3.58
C GLU A 150 27.81 -11.29 -2.20
N LYS A 151 26.63 -11.06 -1.64
CA LYS A 151 26.47 -10.33 -0.36
C LYS A 151 26.23 -11.21 0.88
N ALA A 152 26.08 -12.52 0.73
CA ALA A 152 25.82 -13.45 1.84
C ALA A 152 27.00 -13.66 2.81
N ALA A 153 28.16 -13.06 2.56
CA ALA A 153 29.26 -13.10 3.53
C ALA A 153 29.09 -12.07 4.67
N ASP A 154 28.52 -10.90 4.38
CA ASP A 154 28.49 -9.76 5.33
C ASP A 154 27.08 -9.40 5.83
N ALA A 155 26.01 -9.72 5.09
CA ALA A 155 24.64 -9.29 5.42
C ALA A 155 23.87 -10.25 6.36
N THR A 156 24.49 -11.37 6.74
CA THR A 156 23.81 -12.49 7.42
C THR A 156 23.31 -12.09 8.81
N THR A 157 24.00 -11.20 9.51
CA THR A 157 23.62 -10.81 10.88
C THR A 157 22.52 -9.76 10.90
N GLU A 158 22.61 -8.72 10.07
CA GLU A 158 21.62 -7.62 10.05
C GLU A 158 20.26 -8.05 9.51
N ILE A 159 20.25 -8.92 8.50
CA ILE A 159 19.00 -9.47 7.94
C ILE A 159 18.35 -10.43 8.93
N ILE A 160 19.13 -11.28 9.60
CA ILE A 160 18.61 -12.17 10.65
C ILE A 160 18.06 -11.37 11.82
N LEU A 161 18.75 -10.30 12.25
CA LEU A 161 18.29 -9.44 13.33
C LEU A 161 17.02 -8.67 12.97
N GLY A 162 16.91 -8.15 11.75
CA GLY A 162 15.69 -7.49 11.27
C GLY A 162 14.47 -8.43 11.19
N ILE A 163 14.70 -9.69 10.77
CA ILE A 163 13.65 -10.72 10.78
C ILE A 163 13.26 -11.10 12.21
N LEU A 164 14.23 -11.17 13.13
CA LEU A 164 13.98 -11.47 14.54
C LEU A 164 13.22 -10.34 15.25
N ASP A 165 13.49 -9.08 14.93
CA ASP A 165 12.77 -7.93 15.49
C ASP A 165 11.34 -7.85 14.96
N ALA A 166 11.14 -8.02 13.65
CA ALA A 166 9.80 -8.10 13.07
C ALA A 166 8.99 -9.29 13.64
N ALA A 167 9.65 -10.43 13.87
CA ALA A 167 9.04 -11.59 14.51
C ALA A 167 8.74 -11.33 15.99
N LYS A 168 9.60 -10.61 16.73
CA LYS A 168 9.35 -10.18 18.11
C LYS A 168 8.17 -9.22 18.20
N ASP A 169 8.06 -8.24 17.32
CA ASP A 169 6.96 -7.28 17.32
C ASP A 169 5.63 -7.98 17.03
N LEU A 170 5.63 -8.96 16.11
CA LEU A 170 4.46 -9.79 15.82
C LEU A 170 4.07 -10.72 16.99
N LEU A 171 5.06 -11.18 17.76
CA LEU A 171 4.88 -11.95 18.99
C LEU A 171 4.30 -11.11 20.13
N MET A 172 4.81 -9.89 20.30
CA MET A 172 4.50 -8.98 21.41
C MET A 172 3.17 -8.24 21.19
N ALA A 173 2.68 -8.19 19.95
CA ALA A 173 1.37 -7.63 19.58
C ALA A 173 0.15 -8.51 19.97
N GLY A 174 0.34 -9.58 20.74
CA GLY A 174 -0.74 -10.14 21.58
C GLY A 174 -1.84 -10.93 20.86
N THR A 175 -1.48 -11.91 20.02
CA THR A 175 -2.43 -12.93 19.55
C THR A 175 -2.05 -14.33 20.05
N LEU A 176 -3.04 -15.14 20.45
CA LEU A 176 -2.90 -16.55 20.87
C LEU A 176 -2.06 -17.39 19.89
N ILE A 177 -2.04 -16.99 18.61
CA ILE A 177 -1.27 -17.61 17.54
C ILE A 177 0.24 -17.40 17.74
N GLY A 178 0.67 -16.20 18.15
CA GLY A 178 2.09 -15.91 18.43
C GLY A 178 2.64 -16.74 19.60
N ALA A 179 1.84 -16.94 20.65
CA ALA A 179 2.20 -17.79 21.77
C ALA A 179 2.28 -19.29 21.37
N ALA A 180 1.34 -19.76 20.54
CA ALA A 180 1.34 -21.14 20.05
C ALA A 180 2.56 -21.42 19.14
N VAL A 181 2.89 -20.49 18.24
CA VAL A 181 4.07 -20.58 17.36
C VAL A 181 5.35 -20.60 18.20
N LEU A 182 5.47 -19.74 19.22
CA LEU A 182 6.60 -19.76 20.14
C LEU A 182 6.75 -21.09 20.87
N ILE A 183 5.66 -21.65 21.40
CA ILE A 183 5.68 -22.92 22.12
C ILE A 183 6.12 -24.04 21.18
N ILE A 184 5.59 -24.07 19.96
CA ILE A 184 5.96 -25.07 18.94
C ILE A 184 7.44 -24.93 18.57
N LEU A 185 7.95 -23.71 18.37
CA LEU A 185 9.36 -23.45 18.06
C LEU A 185 10.28 -23.83 19.23
N LYS A 186 9.85 -23.62 20.48
CA LYS A 186 10.62 -23.96 21.69
C LYS A 186 10.65 -25.47 21.94
N VAL A 187 9.53 -26.16 21.70
CA VAL A 187 9.43 -27.63 21.80
C VAL A 187 10.18 -28.31 20.66
N ALA A 188 10.10 -27.79 19.43
CA ALA A 188 10.84 -28.31 18.28
C ALA A 188 12.35 -28.05 18.39
N GLY A 189 12.75 -26.87 18.89
CA GLY A 189 14.16 -26.52 19.10
C GLY A 189 14.83 -27.30 20.24
N TRP A 190 14.08 -27.75 21.25
CA TRP A 190 14.63 -28.52 22.36
C TRP A 190 14.82 -30.01 22.05
N ARG A 191 14.05 -30.55 21.11
CA ARG A 191 14.05 -32.00 20.84
C ARG A 191 15.24 -32.49 20.01
N ASP A 192 15.83 -31.64 19.16
CA ASP A 192 16.86 -32.06 18.17
C ASP A 192 18.20 -31.31 18.25
N GLY A 193 18.54 -30.72 19.42
CA GLY A 193 19.88 -30.18 19.65
C GLY A 193 20.33 -29.08 18.69
N GLY A 194 19.42 -28.18 18.29
CA GLY A 194 19.77 -26.96 17.56
C GLY A 194 19.82 -27.05 16.02
N ARG A 195 19.22 -28.06 15.39
CA ARG A 195 19.17 -28.13 13.92
C ARG A 195 17.92 -27.41 13.36
N TRP A 196 18.15 -26.22 12.79
CA TRP A 196 17.16 -25.33 12.15
C TRP A 196 16.31 -25.94 11.02
N ALA A 197 16.69 -27.12 10.51
CA ALA A 197 15.95 -27.81 9.47
C ALA A 197 14.52 -28.21 9.89
N GLY A 198 14.32 -28.62 11.15
CA GLY A 198 12.98 -28.96 11.67
C GLY A 198 12.06 -27.75 11.75
N VAL A 199 12.62 -26.59 12.12
CA VAL A 199 11.89 -25.31 12.17
C VAL A 199 11.41 -24.89 10.78
N LEU A 200 12.25 -25.00 9.77
CA LEU A 200 11.89 -24.67 8.38
C LEU A 200 10.78 -25.57 7.84
N ILE A 201 10.77 -26.86 8.19
CA ILE A 201 9.72 -27.79 7.79
C ILE A 201 8.39 -27.43 8.47
N VAL A 202 8.41 -27.12 9.77
CA VAL A 202 7.20 -26.74 10.52
C VAL A 202 6.64 -25.41 10.02
N VAL A 203 7.50 -24.41 9.77
CA VAL A 203 7.09 -23.12 9.18
C VAL A 203 6.49 -23.33 7.78
N ASN A 204 7.10 -24.18 6.96
CA ASN A 204 6.56 -24.49 5.64
C ASN A 204 5.18 -25.16 5.73
N ILE A 205 5.00 -26.16 6.59
CA ILE A 205 3.70 -26.83 6.80
C ILE A 205 2.66 -25.83 7.33
N LEU A 206 3.03 -24.94 8.25
CA LEU A 206 2.12 -23.94 8.81
C LEU A 206 1.69 -22.91 7.75
N MET A 207 2.62 -22.49 6.89
CA MET A 207 2.34 -21.59 5.76
C MET A 207 1.39 -22.25 4.76
N LYS A 208 1.59 -23.54 4.44
CA LYS A 208 0.66 -24.29 3.59
C LYS A 208 -0.73 -24.41 4.20
N PHE A 209 -0.81 -24.62 5.52
CA PHE A 209 -2.08 -24.79 6.23
C PHE A 209 -2.86 -23.47 6.37
N LEU A 210 -2.18 -22.36 6.67
CA LEU A 210 -2.82 -21.05 6.87
C LEU A 210 -3.21 -20.36 5.55
N PHE A 211 -2.47 -20.62 4.48
CA PHE A 211 -2.65 -19.92 3.20
C PHE A 211 -3.10 -20.83 2.05
N GLY A 212 -3.34 -22.13 2.30
CA GLY A 212 -3.93 -23.07 1.34
C GLY A 212 -3.05 -23.39 0.12
N VAL A 213 -1.75 -23.09 0.18
CA VAL A 213 -0.82 -23.33 -0.93
C VAL A 213 -0.28 -24.76 -0.83
N TYR A 214 -0.84 -25.68 -1.62
CA TYR A 214 -0.36 -27.07 -1.72
C TYR A 214 0.85 -27.19 -2.64
#